data_AF-A0A1B7Y3I8-F1
#
_entry.id   AF-A0A1B7Y3I8-F1
#
_cell.length_a   1.000
_cell.length_b   1.000
_cell.length_c   1.000
_cell.angle_alpha   90.00
_cell.angle_beta   90.00
_cell.angle_gamma   90.00
#
_symmetry.space_group_name_H-M   'P 1'
#
loop_
_entity.id
_entity.type
_entity.pdbx_description
1 polymer ?
#
loop_
_entity_poly.entity_id
_entity_poly.type
_entity_poly.pdbx_seq_one_letter_code
_entity_poly.pdbx_strand_id
1 'polypeptide(L)'
;MPLAVDFLQSLMCLCTDYKEIDINVIVSDSGEVDAFRGAVDNLTSCGDTFSIFPVPPNNVNGPKTNGDIINMFDILPPVFHSIVNGKITREDTSAVLRERGKYQYQTIKKLAAAATLEYDYALWLDSESIVVQPFSIHQMFDAYVAATTVWRSRNANHDVMRNMMSGSAGVLNRTIESFGPAFWNLESQEWIIEKTVIDDLFQYVEMVHGQDFWSAWATHGAPFEITLYNMHIQSRKLETTDPMCTKYRTLESEMEMEKYGVLSASSQFVKDAMTQTGLLERSWLFLQVPGVAQKLSNMLRNYSLQLYRLDDIDIAPPEVIDRFFLDTSIHLLCSGAYAPGLQ
;
A
#
# COMPACT_ATOMS: atom_id res chain seq x y z
N MET A 1 9.63 6.21 12.58
CA MET A 1 10.86 5.41 12.78
C MET A 1 10.61 4.12 13.54
N PRO A 2 10.09 4.10 14.80
CA PRO A 2 9.95 2.85 15.56
C PRO A 2 9.16 1.75 14.85
N LEU A 3 7.98 2.09 14.30
CA LEU A 3 7.14 1.13 13.58
C LEU A 3 7.83 0.50 12.35
N ALA A 4 8.65 1.25 11.63
CA ALA A 4 9.41 0.72 10.50
C ALA A 4 10.56 -0.20 10.96
N VAL A 5 11.10 0.01 12.16
CA VAL A 5 12.08 -0.92 12.76
C VAL A 5 11.37 -2.21 13.19
N ASP A 6 10.18 -2.10 13.78
CA ASP A 6 9.33 -3.25 14.14
C ASP A 6 8.94 -4.07 12.90
N PHE A 7 8.62 -3.39 11.79
CA PHE A 7 8.43 -4.03 10.50
C PHE A 7 9.65 -4.85 10.09
N LEU A 8 10.85 -4.25 10.07
CA LEU A 8 12.07 -4.96 9.66
C LEU A 8 12.41 -6.12 10.60
N GLN A 9 12.17 -5.97 11.90
CA GLN A 9 12.32 -7.05 12.87
C GLN A 9 11.36 -8.21 12.57
N SER A 10 10.08 -7.91 12.34
CA SER A 10 9.06 -8.93 12.01
C SER A 10 9.33 -9.60 10.67
N LEU A 11 9.75 -8.84 9.65
CA LEU A 11 10.13 -9.35 8.34
C LEU A 11 11.32 -10.29 8.44
N MET A 12 12.39 -9.88 9.13
CA MET A 12 13.57 -10.70 9.37
C MET A 12 13.22 -12.03 10.07
N CYS A 13 12.26 -12.00 11.00
CA CYS A 13 11.89 -13.21 11.74
C CYS A 13 10.92 -14.10 10.97
N LEU A 14 9.96 -13.57 10.22
CA LEU A 14 8.86 -14.37 9.67
C LEU A 14 8.94 -14.61 8.15
N CYS A 15 9.64 -13.76 7.41
CA CYS A 15 9.79 -13.94 5.96
C CYS A 15 10.89 -14.98 5.67
N THR A 16 10.62 -16.01 4.87
CA THR A 16 11.57 -17.10 4.62
C THR A 16 12.68 -16.74 3.63
N ASP A 17 12.47 -15.68 2.85
CA ASP A 17 13.30 -15.27 1.72
C ASP A 17 13.67 -13.77 1.77
N TYR A 18 13.61 -13.11 2.95
CA TYR A 18 13.94 -11.68 3.08
C TYR A 18 15.37 -11.31 2.62
N LYS A 19 16.29 -12.28 2.56
CA LYS A 19 17.68 -12.07 2.13
C LYS A 19 17.84 -11.97 0.62
N GLU A 20 16.80 -12.37 -0.11
CA GLU A 20 16.78 -12.46 -1.57
C GLU A 20 16.04 -11.27 -2.19
N ILE A 21 15.56 -10.33 -1.36
CA ILE A 21 14.85 -9.14 -1.81
C ILE A 21 15.59 -7.85 -1.46
N ASP A 22 15.39 -6.83 -2.29
CA ASP A 22 15.86 -5.49 -2.02
C ASP A 22 14.84 -4.75 -1.13
N ILE A 23 15.29 -4.29 0.03
CA ILE A 23 14.49 -3.50 0.96
C ILE A 23 14.97 -2.05 0.91
N ASN A 24 14.13 -1.15 0.43
CA ASN A 24 14.46 0.27 0.30
C ASN A 24 13.65 1.10 1.31
N VAL A 25 14.34 1.80 2.21
CA VAL A 25 13.72 2.66 3.24
C VAL A 25 13.96 4.12 2.90
N ILE A 26 12.90 4.83 2.52
CA ILE A 26 12.98 6.25 2.14
C ILE A 26 12.78 7.15 3.36
N VAL A 27 13.87 7.76 3.83
CA VAL A 27 13.88 8.66 5.00
C VAL A 27 13.91 10.12 4.59
N SER A 28 13.54 11.01 5.52
CA SER A 28 13.28 12.43 5.23
C SER A 28 14.55 13.26 5.12
N ASP A 29 15.60 12.94 5.87
CA ASP A 29 16.83 13.72 5.94
C ASP A 29 18.02 12.86 6.43
N SER A 30 19.22 13.45 6.41
CA SER A 30 20.46 12.77 6.82
C SER A 30 20.45 12.31 8.28
N GLY A 31 19.76 13.02 9.18
CA GLY A 31 19.64 12.63 10.58
C GLY A 31 18.82 11.36 10.73
N GLU A 32 17.72 11.24 9.99
CA GLU A 32 16.95 9.99 9.91
C GLU A 32 17.76 8.85 9.26
N VAL A 33 18.64 9.12 8.29
CA VAL A 33 19.53 8.08 7.72
C VAL A 33 20.39 7.45 8.81
N ASP A 34 21.09 8.28 9.59
CA ASP A 34 22.00 7.81 10.64
C ASP A 34 21.25 7.10 11.75
N ALA A 35 20.12 7.67 12.20
CA ALA A 35 19.28 7.09 13.23
C ALA A 35 18.69 5.73 12.79
N PHE A 36 18.22 5.64 11.55
CA PHE A 36 17.64 4.40 11.02
C PHE A 36 18.71 3.33 10.81
N ARG A 37 19.89 3.69 10.30
CA ARG A 37 21.01 2.76 10.16
C ARG A 37 21.43 2.19 11.51
N GLY A 38 21.57 3.04 12.52
CA GLY A 38 21.83 2.61 13.89
C GLY A 38 20.73 1.70 14.45
N ALA A 39 19.45 1.90 14.09
CA ALA A 39 18.36 1.03 14.52
C ALA A 39 18.40 -0.33 13.82
N VAL A 40 18.65 -0.38 12.50
CA VAL A 40 18.78 -1.62 11.73
C VAL A 40 19.97 -2.45 12.20
N ASP A 41 21.11 -1.82 12.46
CA ASP A 41 22.31 -2.47 13.00
C ASP A 41 22.06 -3.09 14.38
N ASN A 42 21.05 -2.60 15.12
CA ASN A 42 20.67 -3.05 16.45
C ASN A 42 19.42 -3.94 16.48
N LEU A 43 18.92 -4.42 15.34
CA LEU A 43 17.85 -5.43 15.30
C LEU A 43 18.23 -6.65 16.16
N THR A 44 17.26 -7.19 16.89
CA THR A 44 17.46 -8.32 17.79
C THR A 44 17.44 -9.64 17.04
N SER A 45 18.30 -10.59 17.41
CA SER A 45 18.24 -11.95 16.86
C SER A 45 16.86 -12.58 17.09
N CYS A 46 16.35 -13.28 16.07
CA CYS A 46 15.07 -13.98 16.19
C CYS A 46 15.20 -15.22 17.07
N GLY A 47 14.28 -15.38 18.02
CA GLY A 47 14.14 -16.59 18.82
C GLY A 47 13.37 -17.69 18.08
N ASP A 48 12.91 -18.70 18.82
CA ASP A 48 12.14 -19.83 18.27
C ASP A 48 10.72 -19.44 17.84
N THR A 49 10.17 -18.37 18.42
CA THR A 49 8.86 -17.81 18.09
C THR A 49 8.93 -16.30 17.90
N PHE A 50 8.00 -15.77 17.11
CA PHE A 50 7.71 -14.35 17.00
C PHE A 50 6.21 -14.18 17.22
N SER A 51 5.85 -13.61 18.39
CA SER A 51 4.48 -13.69 18.90
C SER A 51 4.02 -15.16 19.01
N ILE A 52 2.82 -15.49 18.51
CA ILE A 52 2.26 -16.85 18.51
C ILE A 52 2.80 -17.75 17.39
N PHE A 53 3.58 -17.21 16.45
CA PHE A 53 4.01 -17.96 15.27
C PHE A 53 5.42 -18.54 15.44
N PRO A 54 5.67 -19.78 14.99
CA PRO A 54 7.01 -20.33 14.95
C PRO A 54 7.85 -19.58 13.92
N VAL A 55 9.07 -19.21 14.31
CA VAL A 55 10.04 -18.60 13.40
C VAL A 55 10.57 -19.68 12.45
N PRO A 56 10.64 -19.44 11.12
CA PRO A 56 11.26 -20.37 10.19
C PRO A 56 12.67 -20.77 10.67
N PRO A 57 13.04 -22.06 10.64
CA PRO A 57 14.31 -22.53 11.22
C PRO A 57 15.56 -21.80 10.73
N ASN A 58 15.56 -21.35 9.47
CA ASN A 58 16.68 -20.62 8.86
C ASN A 58 16.82 -19.16 9.32
N ASN A 59 15.80 -18.64 10.02
CA ASN A 59 15.76 -17.27 10.55
C ASN A 59 16.11 -17.21 12.05
N VAL A 60 15.99 -18.33 12.77
CA VAL A 60 16.38 -18.42 14.19
C VAL A 60 17.86 -18.12 14.32
N ASN A 61 18.21 -17.05 15.04
CA ASN A 61 19.57 -16.51 15.11
C ASN A 61 20.22 -16.28 13.72
N GLY A 62 19.40 -16.05 12.70
CA GLY A 62 19.83 -15.75 11.34
C GLY A 62 20.55 -14.40 11.25
N PRO A 63 21.13 -14.08 10.09
CA PRO A 63 21.73 -12.78 9.86
C PRO A 63 20.67 -11.67 9.96
N LYS A 64 21.11 -10.43 10.17
CA LYS A 64 20.19 -9.30 10.20
C LYS A 64 19.71 -8.96 8.79
N THR A 65 18.49 -8.44 8.69
CA THR A 65 18.03 -7.86 7.42
C THR A 65 18.93 -6.67 7.05
N ASN A 66 19.24 -6.54 5.77
CA ASN A 66 19.92 -5.36 5.25
C ASN A 66 18.92 -4.58 4.41
N GLY A 67 18.83 -3.28 4.63
CA GLY A 67 17.97 -2.39 3.86
C GLY A 67 18.76 -1.18 3.40
N ASP A 68 18.54 -0.80 2.14
CA ASP A 68 19.10 0.41 1.57
C ASP A 68 18.31 1.62 2.08
N ILE A 69 18.97 2.41 2.91
CA ILE A 69 18.40 3.62 3.51
C ILE A 69 18.68 4.78 2.57
N ILE A 70 17.64 5.28 1.92
CA ILE A 70 17.71 6.32 0.90
C ILE A 70 17.24 7.63 1.50
N ASN A 71 18.09 8.64 1.43
CA ASN A 71 17.67 10.00 1.77
C ASN A 71 16.76 10.53 0.66
N MET A 72 15.56 11.00 1.02
CA MET A 72 14.60 11.58 0.07
C MET A 72 15.22 12.65 -0.81
N PHE A 73 16.14 13.46 -0.29
CA PHE A 73 16.83 14.49 -1.07
C PHE A 73 17.53 13.92 -2.32
N ASP A 74 18.10 12.71 -2.22
CA ASP A 74 18.90 12.11 -3.29
C ASP A 74 18.05 11.61 -4.46
N ILE A 75 16.77 11.36 -4.21
CA ILE A 75 15.79 10.93 -5.21
C ILE A 75 14.74 12.00 -5.49
N LEU A 76 14.83 13.18 -4.86
CA LEU A 76 13.83 14.23 -4.99
C LEU A 76 13.85 14.79 -6.41
N PRO A 77 12.70 14.84 -7.11
CA PRO A 77 12.63 15.42 -8.44
C PRO A 77 13.09 16.89 -8.44
N PRO A 78 13.98 17.30 -9.38
CA PRO A 78 14.56 18.64 -9.38
C PRO A 78 13.54 19.79 -9.38
N VAL A 79 12.35 19.56 -9.96
CA VAL A 79 11.29 20.58 -10.02
C VAL A 79 10.89 21.08 -8.63
N PHE A 80 10.95 20.25 -7.59
CA PHE A 80 10.58 20.64 -6.23
C PHE A 80 11.47 21.74 -5.66
N HIS A 81 12.72 21.87 -6.14
CA HIS A 81 13.57 23.01 -5.77
C HIS A 81 13.07 24.35 -6.31
N SER A 82 12.23 24.33 -7.34
CA SER A 82 11.66 25.53 -7.97
C SER A 82 10.22 25.80 -7.52
N ILE A 83 9.44 24.76 -7.24
CA ILE A 83 8.02 24.89 -6.90
C ILE A 83 7.73 24.90 -5.40
N VAL A 84 8.74 24.73 -4.54
CA VAL A 84 8.61 24.82 -3.08
C VAL A 84 9.32 26.07 -2.55
N ASN A 85 8.62 26.80 -1.69
CA ASN A 85 9.16 27.93 -0.97
C ASN A 85 10.03 27.45 0.20
N GLY A 86 11.34 27.50 0.00
CA GLY A 86 12.30 27.23 1.05
C GLY A 86 13.54 26.53 0.51
N LYS A 87 14.61 26.56 1.31
CA LYS A 87 15.80 25.78 0.98
C LYS A 87 15.52 24.32 1.29
N ILE A 88 15.68 23.46 0.28
CA ILE A 88 15.69 22.01 0.45
C ILE A 88 17.15 21.58 0.46
N THR A 89 17.54 20.83 1.50
CA THR A 89 18.91 20.31 1.66
C THR A 89 18.86 18.84 2.04
N ARG A 90 20.00 18.16 1.92
CA ARG A 90 20.14 16.76 2.35
C ARG A 90 19.83 16.57 3.83
N GLU A 91 20.14 17.59 4.64
CA GLU A 91 19.91 17.64 6.08
C GLU A 91 18.48 18.07 6.45
N ASP A 92 17.71 18.63 5.51
CA ASP A 92 16.39 19.16 5.80
C ASP A 92 15.52 19.24 4.53
N THR A 93 14.54 18.33 4.43
CA THR A 93 13.49 18.35 3.39
C THR A 93 12.14 18.88 3.91
N SER A 94 12.10 19.43 5.13
CA SER A 94 10.88 19.88 5.79
C SER A 94 10.14 21.00 5.05
N ALA A 95 10.82 21.74 4.17
CA ALA A 95 10.17 22.71 3.28
C ALA A 95 9.12 22.03 2.39
N VAL A 96 9.43 20.85 1.84
CA VAL A 96 8.49 20.07 1.02
C VAL A 96 7.30 19.62 1.87
N LEU A 97 7.57 19.07 3.07
CA LEU A 97 6.51 18.63 3.99
C LEU A 97 5.60 19.78 4.42
N ARG A 98 6.15 20.96 4.72
CA ARG A 98 5.36 22.13 5.14
C ARG A 98 4.43 22.62 4.03
N GLU A 99 4.92 22.67 2.79
CA GLU A 99 4.14 23.22 1.68
C GLU A 99 3.14 22.22 1.11
N ARG A 100 3.53 20.94 1.01
CA ARG A 100 2.72 19.88 0.38
C ARG A 100 1.90 19.08 1.38
N GLY A 101 2.23 19.17 2.66
CA GLY A 101 1.57 18.41 3.71
C GLY A 101 1.95 16.93 3.71
N LYS A 102 1.50 16.19 4.73
CA LYS A 102 1.92 14.81 5.02
C LYS A 102 1.63 13.85 3.86
N TYR A 103 0.42 13.87 3.31
CA TYR A 103 -0.01 12.90 2.31
C TYR A 103 0.76 13.07 0.99
N GLN A 104 0.85 14.29 0.47
CA GLN A 104 1.60 14.56 -0.75
C GLN A 104 3.11 14.29 -0.56
N TYR A 105 3.65 14.57 0.62
CA TYR A 105 5.04 14.26 0.94
C TYR A 105 5.32 12.75 0.91
N GLN A 106 4.40 11.92 1.41
CA GLN A 106 4.48 10.45 1.30
C GLN A 106 4.36 9.98 -0.16
N THR A 107 3.44 10.56 -0.93
CA THR A 107 3.27 10.31 -2.37
C THR A 107 4.55 10.61 -3.16
N ILE A 108 5.20 11.75 -2.88
CA ILE A 108 6.47 12.11 -3.52
C ILE A 108 7.54 11.06 -3.21
N LYS A 109 7.68 10.62 -1.96
CA LYS A 109 8.66 9.58 -1.59
C LYS A 109 8.45 8.29 -2.39
N LYS A 110 7.21 7.81 -2.46
CA LYS A 110 6.88 6.55 -3.15
C LYS A 110 7.07 6.62 -4.66
N LEU A 111 6.56 7.68 -5.29
CA LEU A 111 6.70 7.87 -6.74
C LEU A 111 8.14 8.17 -7.16
N ALA A 112 8.90 8.94 -6.36
CA ALA A 112 10.31 9.22 -6.63
C ALA A 112 11.16 7.94 -6.53
N ALA A 113 10.89 7.09 -5.54
CA ALA A 113 11.55 5.80 -5.42
C ALA A 113 11.18 4.88 -6.61
N ALA A 114 9.91 4.81 -6.97
CA ALA A 114 9.45 4.01 -8.13
C ALA A 114 10.04 4.49 -9.46
N ALA A 115 10.25 5.80 -9.62
CA ALA A 115 10.90 6.35 -10.81
C ALA A 115 12.40 6.02 -10.87
N THR A 116 13.08 5.98 -9.72
CA THR A 116 14.56 5.92 -9.65
C THR A 116 15.11 4.50 -9.50
N LEU A 117 14.41 3.62 -8.80
CA LEU A 117 14.89 2.28 -8.51
C LEU A 117 14.63 1.32 -9.68
N GLU A 118 15.53 0.35 -9.83
CA GLU A 118 15.42 -0.73 -10.81
C GLU A 118 14.69 -1.92 -10.17
N TYR A 119 13.58 -2.34 -10.78
CA TYR A 119 12.78 -3.48 -10.35
C TYR A 119 11.86 -3.90 -11.49
N ASP A 120 11.36 -5.14 -11.46
CA ASP A 120 10.22 -5.53 -12.30
C ASP A 120 8.91 -5.24 -11.56
N TYR A 121 8.87 -5.69 -10.30
CA TYR A 121 7.76 -5.52 -9.36
C TYR A 121 8.28 -4.95 -8.04
N ALA A 122 7.50 -4.05 -7.43
CA ALA A 122 7.79 -3.52 -6.10
C ALA A 122 6.50 -3.47 -5.25
N LEU A 123 6.64 -3.54 -3.94
CA LEU A 123 5.54 -3.37 -2.99
C LEU A 123 5.74 -2.05 -2.23
N TRP A 124 4.80 -1.12 -2.38
CA TRP A 124 4.78 0.07 -1.53
C TRP A 124 4.16 -0.26 -0.17
N LEU A 125 4.90 0.06 0.90
CA LEU A 125 4.43 -0.09 2.28
C LEU A 125 4.52 1.24 3.02
N ASP A 126 3.53 1.49 3.86
CA ASP A 126 3.62 2.55 4.85
C ASP A 126 4.43 2.06 6.06
N SER A 127 5.02 3.00 6.81
CA SER A 127 5.91 2.67 7.93
C SER A 127 5.24 1.95 9.11
N GLU A 128 3.92 1.82 9.08
CA GLU A 128 3.07 1.22 10.13
C GLU A 128 2.62 -0.20 9.78
N SER A 129 3.26 -0.81 8.79
CA SER A 129 3.08 -2.23 8.46
C SER A 129 3.83 -3.15 9.42
N ILE A 130 3.35 -4.38 9.60
CA ILE A 130 4.02 -5.41 10.40
C ILE A 130 3.74 -6.79 9.80
N VAL A 131 4.76 -7.67 9.81
CA VAL A 131 4.59 -9.07 9.42
C VAL A 131 4.01 -9.84 10.61
N VAL A 132 2.92 -10.56 10.36
CA VAL A 132 2.17 -11.27 11.41
C VAL A 132 2.15 -12.77 11.22
N GLN A 133 2.58 -13.32 10.07
CA GLN A 133 2.67 -14.77 9.85
C GLN A 133 3.91 -15.14 9.04
N PRO A 134 4.44 -16.37 9.20
CA PRO A 134 5.50 -16.87 8.33
C PRO A 134 5.05 -16.93 6.86
N PHE A 135 5.88 -16.44 5.95
CA PHE A 135 5.56 -16.38 4.52
C PHE A 135 6.80 -16.28 3.63
N SER A 136 6.63 -16.43 2.33
CA SER A 136 7.62 -16.08 1.31
C SER A 136 7.11 -14.88 0.53
N ILE A 137 7.95 -13.84 0.41
CA ILE A 137 7.59 -12.65 -0.36
C ILE A 137 7.55 -12.97 -1.85
N HIS A 138 8.42 -13.86 -2.36
CA HIS A 138 8.37 -14.29 -3.76
C HIS A 138 7.05 -15.00 -4.07
N GLN A 139 6.58 -15.90 -3.19
CA GLN A 139 5.28 -16.56 -3.36
C GLN A 139 4.12 -15.56 -3.35
N MET A 140 4.20 -14.52 -2.50
CA MET A 140 3.20 -13.45 -2.48
C MET A 140 3.17 -12.68 -3.80
N PHE A 141 4.34 -12.30 -4.33
CA PHE A 141 4.45 -11.65 -5.63
C PHE A 141 3.98 -12.56 -6.77
N ASP A 142 4.39 -13.83 -6.80
CA ASP A 142 3.97 -14.81 -7.81
C ASP A 142 2.44 -14.96 -7.85
N ALA A 143 1.79 -15.02 -6.69
CA ALA A 143 0.34 -15.08 -6.57
C ALA A 143 -0.33 -13.83 -7.14
N TYR A 144 0.20 -12.64 -6.83
CA TYR A 144 -0.28 -11.39 -7.40
C TYR A 144 -0.10 -11.34 -8.92
N VAL A 145 1.10 -11.67 -9.42
CA VAL A 145 1.44 -11.63 -10.85
C VAL A 145 0.57 -12.58 -11.66
N ALA A 146 0.30 -13.77 -11.14
CA ALA A 146 -0.58 -14.75 -11.79
C ALA A 146 -2.02 -14.24 -11.96
N ALA A 147 -2.47 -13.27 -11.14
CA ALA A 147 -3.85 -12.85 -11.08
C ALA A 147 -4.03 -11.36 -10.75
N THR A 148 -3.22 -10.50 -11.38
CA THR A 148 -3.17 -9.05 -11.11
C THR A 148 -4.56 -8.41 -11.07
N THR A 149 -4.81 -7.59 -10.05
CA THR A 149 -6.14 -7.05 -9.77
C THR A 149 -6.06 -5.60 -9.33
N VAL A 150 -6.88 -4.76 -9.96
CA VAL A 150 -7.19 -3.40 -9.50
C VAL A 150 -8.58 -3.43 -8.89
N TRP A 151 -8.66 -3.08 -7.61
CA TRP A 151 -9.90 -2.99 -6.87
C TRP A 151 -10.51 -1.60 -6.98
N ARG A 152 -11.84 -1.53 -7.12
CA ARG A 152 -12.61 -0.31 -7.03
C ARG A 152 -13.91 -0.52 -6.28
N SER A 153 -14.52 0.54 -5.79
CA SER A 153 -15.82 0.52 -5.12
C SER A 153 -16.72 1.61 -5.65
N ARG A 154 -18.03 1.39 -5.65
CA ARG A 154 -19.06 2.41 -5.91
C ARG A 154 -19.41 3.23 -4.66
N ASN A 155 -18.43 3.46 -3.79
CA ASN A 155 -18.62 4.11 -2.50
C ASN A 155 -17.82 5.42 -2.35
N ALA A 156 -17.58 6.17 -3.43
CA ALA A 156 -17.00 7.52 -3.35
C ALA A 156 -18.01 8.53 -2.74
N ASN A 157 -18.30 8.33 -1.45
CA ASN A 157 -19.41 8.95 -0.74
C ASN A 157 -19.06 10.27 -0.03
N HIS A 158 -17.78 10.66 -0.05
CA HIS A 158 -17.29 11.90 0.56
C HIS A 158 -16.49 12.77 -0.41
N ASP A 159 -16.49 14.10 -0.20
CA ASP A 159 -15.80 15.06 -1.08
C ASP A 159 -14.30 14.81 -1.15
N VAL A 160 -13.67 14.42 -0.04
CA VAL A 160 -12.24 14.06 -0.01
C VAL A 160 -11.92 12.96 -1.02
N MET A 161 -12.75 11.92 -1.11
CA MET A 161 -12.57 10.83 -2.07
C MET A 161 -12.74 11.34 -3.50
N ARG A 162 -13.82 12.10 -3.76
CA ARG A 162 -14.10 12.67 -5.08
C ARG A 162 -13.01 13.63 -5.55
N ASN A 163 -12.43 14.42 -4.64
CA ASN A 163 -11.33 15.33 -4.95
C ASN A 163 -10.05 14.57 -5.29
N MET A 164 -9.74 13.48 -4.56
CA MET A 164 -8.58 12.64 -4.86
C MET A 164 -8.71 11.93 -6.22
N MET A 165 -9.90 11.39 -6.52
CA MET A 165 -10.20 10.78 -7.82
C MET A 165 -10.18 11.81 -8.96
N SER A 166 -10.72 13.01 -8.73
CA SER A 166 -10.72 14.11 -9.71
C SER A 166 -9.31 14.61 -10.00
N GLY A 167 -8.48 14.76 -8.97
CA GLY A 167 -7.07 15.13 -9.14
C GLY A 167 -6.31 14.10 -9.96
N SER A 168 -6.50 12.81 -9.66
CA SER A 168 -5.93 11.69 -10.42
C SER A 168 -6.39 11.70 -11.88
N ALA A 169 -7.68 11.91 -12.14
CA ALA A 169 -8.20 12.06 -13.49
C ALA A 169 -7.55 13.25 -14.23
N GLY A 170 -7.40 14.39 -13.54
CA GLY A 170 -6.76 15.58 -14.09
C GLY A 170 -5.30 15.35 -14.48
N VAL A 171 -4.53 14.65 -13.66
CA VAL A 171 -3.15 14.23 -14.01
C VAL A 171 -3.14 13.35 -15.26
N LEU A 172 -4.14 12.51 -15.45
CA LEU A 172 -4.28 11.68 -16.67
C LEU A 172 -4.90 12.43 -17.86
N ASN A 173 -5.04 13.77 -17.77
CA ASN A 173 -5.70 14.65 -18.74
C ASN A 173 -7.13 14.19 -19.09
N ARG A 174 -7.88 13.83 -18.05
CA ARG A 174 -9.24 13.29 -18.12
C ARG A 174 -10.13 13.96 -17.09
N THR A 175 -11.43 13.74 -17.24
CA THR A 175 -12.41 14.12 -16.24
C THR A 175 -12.85 12.90 -15.44
N ILE A 176 -13.33 13.11 -14.21
CA ILE A 176 -13.77 12.01 -13.35
C ILE A 176 -14.95 11.23 -13.95
N GLU A 177 -15.74 11.85 -14.83
CA GLU A 177 -16.83 11.21 -15.57
C GLU A 177 -16.35 10.07 -16.46
N SER A 178 -15.10 10.13 -16.97
CA SER A 178 -14.50 9.06 -17.77
C SER A 178 -14.30 7.76 -16.98
N PHE A 179 -14.19 7.88 -15.65
CA PHE A 179 -14.00 6.76 -14.73
C PHE A 179 -15.30 6.38 -14.01
N GLY A 180 -16.21 7.33 -13.88
CA GLY A 180 -17.45 7.25 -13.13
C GLY A 180 -17.29 7.91 -11.75
N PRO A 181 -18.01 9.00 -11.47
CA PRO A 181 -17.76 9.86 -10.29
C PRO A 181 -18.10 9.21 -8.95
N ALA A 182 -18.81 8.07 -8.96
CA ALA A 182 -19.11 7.28 -7.79
C ALA A 182 -18.01 6.28 -7.43
N PHE A 183 -17.02 6.08 -8.31
CA PHE A 183 -15.98 5.09 -8.10
C PHE A 183 -14.83 5.59 -7.23
N TRP A 184 -14.34 4.70 -6.39
CA TRP A 184 -13.19 4.86 -5.52
C TRP A 184 -12.18 3.74 -5.79
N ASN A 185 -10.90 4.08 -5.97
CA ASN A 185 -9.86 3.13 -6.40
C ASN A 185 -8.78 2.84 -5.34
N LEU A 186 -9.01 3.22 -4.08
CA LEU A 186 -8.14 2.88 -2.96
C LEU A 186 -8.86 1.86 -2.06
N GLU A 187 -8.95 0.63 -2.55
CA GLU A 187 -9.71 -0.44 -1.91
C GLU A 187 -8.83 -1.51 -1.24
N SER A 188 -7.63 -1.76 -1.77
CA SER A 188 -6.69 -2.73 -1.19
C SER A 188 -5.47 -2.01 -0.61
N GLN A 189 -4.80 -2.63 0.36
CA GLN A 189 -3.47 -2.22 0.84
C GLN A 189 -2.33 -2.97 0.13
N GLU A 190 -2.67 -3.94 -0.74
CA GLU A 190 -1.69 -4.70 -1.51
C GLU A 190 -1.24 -3.89 -2.73
N TRP A 191 -0.38 -2.89 -2.47
CA TRP A 191 0.12 -1.94 -3.46
C TRP A 191 1.36 -2.47 -4.18
N ILE A 192 1.20 -3.63 -4.84
CA ILE A 192 2.21 -4.16 -5.74
C ILE A 192 2.12 -3.41 -7.06
N ILE A 193 3.23 -2.81 -7.47
CA ILE A 193 3.37 -1.99 -8.67
C ILE A 193 4.38 -2.61 -9.64
N GLU A 194 4.22 -2.29 -10.92
CA GLU A 194 5.10 -2.71 -12.00
C GLU A 194 5.90 -1.53 -12.54
N LYS A 195 7.21 -1.74 -12.75
CA LYS A 195 8.08 -0.68 -13.27
C LYS A 195 7.63 -0.19 -14.64
N THR A 196 7.25 -1.11 -15.54
CA THR A 196 6.75 -0.79 -16.88
C THR A 196 5.49 0.08 -16.85
N VAL A 197 4.58 -0.15 -15.90
CA VAL A 197 3.36 0.66 -15.74
C VAL A 197 3.69 2.04 -15.16
N ILE A 198 4.64 2.14 -14.23
CA ILE A 198 5.12 3.43 -13.71
C ILE A 198 5.79 4.25 -14.81
N ASP A 199 6.65 3.62 -15.61
CA ASP A 199 7.34 4.31 -16.70
C ASP A 199 6.36 4.78 -17.79
N ASP A 200 5.36 3.96 -18.16
CA ASP A 200 4.27 4.38 -19.06
C ASP A 200 3.42 5.50 -18.46
N LEU A 201 3.12 5.47 -17.15
CA LEU A 201 2.41 6.55 -16.46
C LEU A 201 3.16 7.88 -16.59
N PHE A 202 4.46 7.89 -16.30
CA PHE A 202 5.26 9.10 -16.38
C PHE A 202 5.30 9.63 -17.82
N GLN A 203 5.62 8.78 -18.79
CA GLN A 203 5.69 9.14 -20.20
C GLN A 203 4.33 9.64 -20.73
N TYR A 204 3.24 8.97 -20.36
CA TYR A 204 1.88 9.34 -20.77
C TYR A 204 1.53 10.73 -20.25
N VAL A 205 1.73 10.99 -18.96
CA VAL A 205 1.44 12.30 -18.33
C VAL A 205 2.27 13.40 -18.99
N GLU A 206 3.56 13.16 -19.21
CA GLU A 206 4.44 14.14 -19.86
C GLU A 206 3.98 14.46 -21.28
N MET A 207 3.59 13.43 -22.04
CA MET A 207 3.07 13.58 -23.39
C MET A 207 1.76 14.38 -23.42
N VAL A 208 0.78 14.05 -22.57
CA VAL A 208 -0.56 14.66 -22.66
C VAL A 208 -0.61 16.09 -22.12
N HIS A 209 0.31 16.46 -21.22
CA HIS A 209 0.40 17.82 -20.68
C HIS A 209 1.48 18.67 -21.35
N GLY A 210 2.45 18.07 -22.03
CA GLY A 210 3.57 18.78 -22.65
C GLY A 210 4.52 19.42 -21.64
N GLN A 211 4.62 18.86 -20.43
CA GLN A 211 5.48 19.30 -19.33
C GLN A 211 5.94 18.09 -18.50
N ASP A 212 6.86 18.27 -17.55
CA ASP A 212 7.32 17.15 -16.72
C ASP A 212 6.20 16.57 -15.83
N PHE A 213 6.30 15.28 -15.50
CA PHE A 213 5.30 14.55 -14.70
C PHE A 213 4.95 15.27 -13.40
N TRP A 214 5.96 15.77 -12.69
CA TRP A 214 5.82 16.33 -11.35
C TRP A 214 5.14 17.70 -11.36
N SER A 215 5.41 18.53 -12.36
CA SER A 215 4.66 19.76 -12.61
C SER A 215 3.19 19.45 -12.86
N ALA A 216 2.87 18.49 -13.73
CA ALA A 216 1.48 18.09 -14.00
C ALA A 216 0.80 17.54 -12.75
N TRP A 217 1.47 16.65 -12.02
CA TRP A 217 0.98 16.11 -10.76
C TRP A 217 0.67 17.23 -9.75
N ALA A 218 1.58 18.20 -9.58
CA ALA A 218 1.41 19.31 -8.65
C ALA A 218 0.27 20.26 -9.04
N THR A 219 0.09 20.56 -10.33
CA THR A 219 -0.97 21.49 -10.81
C THR A 219 -2.36 20.87 -10.76
N HIS A 220 -2.46 19.54 -10.76
CA HIS A 220 -3.73 18.80 -10.71
C HIS A 220 -4.06 18.27 -9.30
N GLY A 221 -3.64 19.00 -8.27
CA GLY A 221 -4.03 18.75 -6.88
C GLY A 221 -3.18 17.70 -6.16
N ALA A 222 -2.10 17.22 -6.79
CA ALA A 222 -1.14 16.28 -6.21
C ALA A 222 -1.83 15.04 -5.60
N PRO A 223 -2.52 14.24 -6.44
CA PRO A 223 -3.28 13.08 -5.99
C PRO A 223 -2.39 11.98 -5.41
N PHE A 224 -3.01 11.10 -4.61
CA PHE A 224 -2.37 9.94 -4.01
C PHE A 224 -1.89 8.93 -5.07
N GLU A 225 -0.67 8.41 -4.90
CA GLU A 225 0.08 7.64 -5.91
C GLU A 225 -0.67 6.42 -6.41
N ILE A 226 -1.23 5.62 -5.49
CA ILE A 226 -1.85 4.35 -5.87
C ILE A 226 -3.20 4.58 -6.54
N THR A 227 -3.91 5.66 -6.19
CA THR A 227 -5.12 6.08 -6.89
C THR A 227 -4.80 6.44 -8.32
N LEU A 228 -3.75 7.24 -8.54
CA LEU A 228 -3.27 7.60 -9.87
C LEU A 228 -2.84 6.36 -10.67
N TYR A 229 -2.05 5.46 -10.07
CA TYR A 229 -1.60 4.20 -10.68
C TYR A 229 -2.78 3.32 -11.12
N ASN A 230 -3.76 3.10 -10.24
CA ASN A 230 -4.93 2.28 -10.54
C ASN A 230 -5.80 2.91 -11.64
N MET A 231 -5.97 4.24 -11.63
CA MET A 231 -6.70 4.95 -12.68
C MET A 231 -5.95 4.94 -14.01
N HIS A 232 -4.62 5.01 -13.99
CA HIS A 232 -3.80 4.88 -15.19
C HIS A 232 -4.05 3.54 -15.88
N ILE A 233 -3.89 2.42 -15.16
CA ILE A 233 -4.19 1.09 -15.69
C ILE A 233 -5.59 1.01 -16.28
N GLN A 234 -6.61 1.49 -15.56
CA GLN A 234 -8.00 1.47 -16.04
C GLN A 234 -8.18 2.28 -17.32
N SER A 235 -7.55 3.47 -17.42
CA SER A 235 -7.63 4.30 -18.62
C SER A 235 -6.92 3.66 -19.82
N ARG A 236 -5.71 3.12 -19.62
CA ARG A 236 -4.94 2.46 -20.68
C ARG A 236 -5.65 1.24 -21.24
N LYS A 237 -6.35 0.47 -20.40
CA LYS A 237 -7.19 -0.66 -20.86
C LYS A 237 -8.29 -0.26 -21.86
N LEU A 238 -8.71 1.00 -21.89
CA LEU A 238 -9.70 1.51 -22.86
C LEU A 238 -9.04 2.03 -24.15
N GLU A 239 -7.74 2.30 -24.11
CA GLU A 239 -7.00 2.95 -25.20
C GLU A 239 -6.09 1.99 -25.97
N THR A 240 -5.64 0.91 -25.32
CA THR A 240 -4.67 -0.03 -25.86
C THR A 240 -5.05 -1.47 -25.60
N THR A 241 -4.54 -2.36 -26.46
CA THR A 241 -4.58 -3.82 -26.27
C THR A 241 -3.27 -4.37 -25.71
N ASP A 242 -2.37 -3.50 -25.23
CA ASP A 242 -1.10 -3.91 -24.65
C ASP A 242 -1.33 -4.82 -23.43
N PRO A 243 -0.72 -6.03 -23.40
CA PRO A 243 -0.75 -6.92 -22.25
C PRO A 243 -0.35 -6.27 -20.92
N MET A 244 0.51 -5.23 -20.94
CA MET A 244 0.97 -4.50 -19.76
C MET A 244 -0.21 -4.06 -18.87
N CYS A 245 -1.23 -3.42 -19.44
CA CYS A 245 -2.41 -2.99 -18.68
C CYS A 245 -3.59 -3.96 -18.81
N THR A 246 -3.73 -4.66 -19.94
CA THR A 246 -4.92 -5.52 -20.17
C THR A 246 -4.94 -6.79 -19.33
N LYS A 247 -3.78 -7.24 -18.80
CA LYS A 247 -3.71 -8.37 -17.86
C LYS A 247 -4.39 -8.12 -16.51
N TYR A 248 -4.49 -6.85 -16.09
CA TYR A 248 -5.11 -6.50 -14.82
C TYR A 248 -6.62 -6.74 -14.87
N ARG A 249 -7.16 -7.48 -13.89
CA ARG A 249 -8.60 -7.57 -13.66
C ARG A 249 -9.07 -6.34 -12.91
N THR A 250 -10.23 -5.79 -13.28
CA THR A 250 -10.84 -4.69 -12.54
C THR A 250 -12.05 -5.24 -11.81
N LEU A 251 -11.98 -5.33 -10.48
CA LEU A 251 -13.02 -5.93 -9.65
C LEU A 251 -13.69 -4.87 -8.78
N GLU A 252 -14.99 -5.04 -8.55
CA GLU A 252 -15.77 -4.16 -7.70
C GLU A 252 -15.96 -4.79 -6.31
N SER A 253 -15.49 -4.09 -5.27
CA SER A 253 -15.51 -4.59 -3.89
C SER A 253 -16.91 -4.97 -3.44
N GLU A 254 -17.94 -4.20 -3.81
CA GLU A 254 -19.34 -4.52 -3.48
C GLU A 254 -19.74 -5.87 -4.05
N MET A 255 -19.52 -6.06 -5.36
CA MET A 255 -19.95 -7.28 -6.05
C MET A 255 -19.25 -8.51 -5.50
N GLU A 256 -17.96 -8.41 -5.22
CA GLU A 256 -17.20 -9.52 -4.66
C GLU A 256 -17.60 -9.79 -3.21
N MET A 257 -17.77 -8.76 -2.39
CA MET A 257 -18.24 -8.97 -1.02
C MET A 257 -19.65 -9.55 -0.95
N GLU A 258 -20.56 -9.17 -1.87
CA GLU A 258 -21.89 -9.76 -2.00
C GLU A 258 -21.81 -11.24 -2.42
N LYS A 259 -20.96 -11.57 -3.40
CA LYS A 259 -20.73 -12.94 -3.87
C LYS A 259 -20.28 -13.89 -2.74
N TYR A 260 -19.43 -13.41 -1.82
CA TYR A 260 -18.99 -14.19 -0.66
C TYR A 260 -19.95 -14.08 0.54
N GLY A 261 -20.99 -13.24 0.45
CA GLY A 261 -21.96 -13.00 1.51
C GLY A 261 -21.41 -12.19 2.70
N VAL A 262 -20.28 -11.48 2.50
CA VAL A 262 -19.72 -10.48 3.43
C VAL A 262 -20.67 -9.29 3.48
N LEU A 263 -21.08 -8.78 2.31
CA LEU A 263 -22.19 -7.85 2.18
C LEU A 263 -23.50 -8.61 2.04
N SER A 264 -24.43 -8.32 2.95
CA SER A 264 -25.75 -8.94 3.03
C SER A 264 -26.68 -8.05 3.86
N ALA A 265 -27.96 -8.40 3.96
CA ALA A 265 -28.91 -7.65 4.78
C ALA A 265 -28.46 -7.50 6.25
N SER A 266 -27.75 -8.48 6.80
CA SER A 266 -27.27 -8.44 8.19
C SER A 266 -26.02 -7.57 8.39
N SER A 267 -25.31 -7.20 7.32
CA SER A 267 -24.09 -6.38 7.38
C SER A 267 -24.24 -5.01 6.70
N GLN A 268 -25.42 -4.71 6.15
CA GLN A 268 -25.68 -3.47 5.42
C GLN A 268 -25.42 -2.22 6.28
N PHE A 269 -25.77 -2.26 7.56
CA PHE A 269 -25.54 -1.14 8.49
C PHE A 269 -24.06 -0.75 8.61
N VAL A 270 -23.13 -1.70 8.47
CA VAL A 270 -21.69 -1.45 8.51
C VAL A 270 -21.28 -0.66 7.27
N LYS A 271 -21.73 -1.08 6.08
CA LYS A 271 -21.49 -0.37 4.82
C LYS A 271 -22.08 1.04 4.86
N ASP A 272 -23.30 1.21 5.36
CA ASP A 272 -23.97 2.51 5.42
C ASP A 272 -23.28 3.50 6.36
N ALA A 273 -22.58 2.99 7.39
CA ALA A 273 -21.81 3.80 8.32
C ALA A 273 -20.40 4.18 7.82
N MET A 274 -19.87 3.47 6.81
CA MET A 274 -18.55 3.74 6.27
C MET A 274 -18.51 5.04 5.47
N THR A 275 -17.66 5.97 5.88
CA THR A 275 -17.42 7.23 5.17
C THR A 275 -15.92 7.44 4.94
N GLN A 276 -15.57 8.16 3.87
CA GLN A 276 -14.18 8.58 3.58
C GLN A 276 -13.18 7.44 3.31
N THR A 277 -13.64 6.25 2.97
CA THR A 277 -12.79 5.06 2.92
C THR A 277 -13.38 3.98 2.00
N GLY A 278 -12.54 3.04 1.59
CA GLY A 278 -12.96 1.90 0.79
C GLY A 278 -13.62 0.79 1.59
N LEU A 279 -14.46 -0.02 0.93
CA LEU A 279 -15.12 -1.17 1.57
C LEU A 279 -14.13 -2.26 1.92
N LEU A 280 -13.28 -2.65 0.95
CA LEU A 280 -12.23 -3.63 1.15
C LEU A 280 -11.16 -3.08 2.09
N GLU A 281 -10.86 -1.77 1.99
CA GLU A 281 -9.87 -1.08 2.83
C GLU A 281 -10.22 -1.22 4.31
N ARG A 282 -11.51 -1.06 4.64
CA ARG A 282 -12.03 -1.17 6.01
C ARG A 282 -12.85 -2.42 6.24
N SER A 283 -12.57 -3.47 5.47
CA SER A 283 -13.35 -4.70 5.55
C SER A 283 -13.32 -5.35 6.94
N TRP A 284 -12.35 -4.98 7.79
CA TRP A 284 -12.27 -5.39 9.19
C TRP A 284 -13.47 -4.95 10.02
N LEU A 285 -14.12 -3.84 9.67
CA LEU A 285 -15.36 -3.40 10.33
C LEU A 285 -16.48 -4.44 10.18
N PHE A 286 -16.47 -5.28 9.14
CA PHE A 286 -17.47 -6.33 8.98
C PHE A 286 -17.25 -7.52 9.93
N LEU A 287 -16.09 -7.64 10.57
CA LEU A 287 -15.81 -8.72 11.52
C LEU A 287 -16.72 -8.66 12.76
N GLN A 288 -17.28 -7.49 13.08
CA GLN A 288 -18.28 -7.34 14.15
C GLN A 288 -19.59 -8.09 13.87
N VAL A 289 -19.84 -8.50 12.62
CA VAL A 289 -21.08 -9.17 12.22
C VAL A 289 -20.89 -10.69 12.35
N PRO A 290 -21.73 -11.40 13.15
CA PRO A 290 -21.60 -12.83 13.36
C PRO A 290 -21.54 -13.64 12.05
N GLY A 291 -20.54 -14.51 11.93
CA GLY A 291 -20.34 -15.40 10.78
C GLY A 291 -19.73 -14.73 9.54
N VAL A 292 -19.41 -13.43 9.57
CA VAL A 292 -18.77 -12.75 8.42
C VAL A 292 -17.27 -13.03 8.33
N ALA A 293 -16.57 -13.24 9.45
CA ALA A 293 -15.13 -13.53 9.45
C ALA A 293 -14.74 -14.68 8.49
N GLN A 294 -15.44 -15.81 8.53
CA GLN A 294 -15.17 -16.93 7.61
C GLN A 294 -15.42 -16.58 6.14
N LYS A 295 -16.46 -15.78 5.87
CA LYS A 295 -16.81 -15.34 4.51
C LYS A 295 -15.76 -14.40 3.95
N LEU A 296 -15.29 -13.46 4.77
CA LEU A 296 -14.22 -12.55 4.41
C LEU A 296 -12.90 -13.32 4.18
N SER A 297 -12.56 -14.26 5.07
CA SER A 297 -11.42 -15.16 4.90
C SER A 297 -11.46 -15.91 3.56
N ASN A 298 -12.63 -16.46 3.19
CA ASN A 298 -12.82 -17.13 1.91
C ASN A 298 -12.58 -16.19 0.72
N MET A 299 -13.07 -14.95 0.80
CA MET A 299 -12.87 -13.94 -0.25
C MET A 299 -11.40 -13.57 -0.39
N LEU A 300 -10.73 -13.22 0.72
CA LEU A 300 -9.33 -12.81 0.72
C LEU A 300 -8.43 -13.92 0.17
N ARG A 301 -8.64 -15.18 0.60
CA ARG A 301 -7.92 -16.34 0.06
C ARG A 301 -8.15 -16.56 -1.43
N ASN A 302 -9.39 -16.45 -1.90
CA ASN A 302 -9.69 -16.63 -3.32
C ASN A 302 -8.99 -15.59 -4.21
N TYR A 303 -8.80 -14.38 -3.70
CA TYR A 303 -8.10 -13.31 -4.41
C TYR A 303 -6.62 -13.20 -4.05
N SER A 304 -6.09 -14.13 -3.23
CA SER A 304 -4.71 -14.13 -2.74
C SER A 304 -4.31 -12.80 -2.07
N LEU A 305 -5.26 -12.11 -1.43
CA LEU A 305 -5.02 -10.88 -0.69
C LEU A 305 -4.30 -11.20 0.61
N GLN A 306 -3.01 -10.88 0.66
CA GLN A 306 -2.10 -11.27 1.75
C GLN A 306 -1.73 -10.08 2.65
N LEU A 307 -2.02 -8.86 2.20
CA LEU A 307 -1.90 -7.63 2.97
C LEU A 307 -3.29 -7.18 3.44
N TYR A 308 -3.41 -6.88 4.73
CA TYR A 308 -4.70 -6.54 5.32
C TYR A 308 -4.61 -5.34 6.26
N ARG A 309 -5.61 -4.45 6.22
CA ARG A 309 -5.73 -3.37 7.19
C ARG A 309 -6.59 -3.83 8.36
N LEU A 310 -6.10 -3.66 9.59
CA LEU A 310 -6.86 -3.91 10.81
C LEU A 310 -6.50 -2.82 11.82
N ASP A 311 -7.40 -1.85 11.99
CA ASP A 311 -7.15 -0.69 12.86
C ASP A 311 -7.65 -0.90 14.30
N ASP A 312 -8.44 -1.95 14.54
CA ASP A 312 -9.03 -2.24 15.84
C ASP A 312 -9.20 -3.75 16.00
N ILE A 313 -8.43 -4.34 16.92
CA ILE A 313 -8.51 -5.77 17.25
C ILE A 313 -9.73 -6.09 18.12
N ASP A 314 -10.33 -5.10 18.78
CA ASP A 314 -11.47 -5.27 19.67
C ASP A 314 -12.81 -5.21 18.92
N ILE A 315 -12.78 -5.09 17.59
CA ILE A 315 -13.97 -5.05 16.71
C ILE A 315 -14.82 -6.33 16.79
N ALA A 316 -14.22 -7.44 17.20
CA ALA A 316 -14.86 -8.74 17.38
C ALA A 316 -14.23 -9.48 18.58
N PRO A 317 -14.89 -10.52 19.12
CA PRO A 317 -14.31 -11.34 20.17
C PRO A 317 -12.92 -11.91 19.76
N PRO A 318 -11.95 -12.04 20.68
CA PRO A 318 -10.61 -12.51 20.37
C PRO A 318 -10.59 -13.83 19.59
N GLU A 319 -11.44 -14.79 19.94
CA GLU A 319 -11.52 -16.08 19.25
C GLU A 319 -11.92 -15.96 17.78
N VAL A 320 -12.67 -14.91 17.41
CA VAL A 320 -13.04 -14.61 16.02
C VAL A 320 -11.85 -14.02 15.27
N ILE A 321 -11.10 -13.12 15.91
CA ILE A 321 -9.92 -12.47 15.33
C ILE A 321 -8.80 -13.50 15.13
N ASP A 322 -8.49 -14.29 16.16
CA ASP A 322 -7.47 -15.33 16.09
C ASP A 322 -7.81 -16.35 15.02
N ARG A 323 -9.06 -16.81 14.97
CA ARG A 323 -9.50 -17.75 13.94
C ARG A 323 -9.44 -17.14 12.55
N PHE A 324 -9.81 -15.87 12.39
CA PHE A 324 -9.70 -15.16 11.12
C PHE A 324 -8.25 -15.11 10.63
N PHE A 325 -7.29 -14.82 11.51
CA PHE A 325 -5.87 -14.86 11.17
C PHE A 325 -5.39 -16.27 10.86
N LEU A 326 -5.73 -17.26 11.68
CA LEU A 326 -5.30 -18.65 11.45
C LEU A 326 -5.88 -19.25 10.16
N ASP A 327 -7.10 -18.85 9.78
CA ASP A 327 -7.74 -19.35 8.57
C ASP A 327 -7.36 -18.56 7.31
N THR A 328 -6.88 -17.32 7.44
CA THR A 328 -6.57 -16.45 6.30
C THR A 328 -5.08 -16.27 6.18
N SER A 329 -4.54 -16.43 4.96
CA SER A 329 -3.12 -16.15 4.65
C SER A 329 -2.83 -14.65 4.65
N ILE A 330 -3.07 -13.96 5.78
CA ILE A 330 -2.72 -12.56 5.99
C ILE A 330 -1.32 -12.56 6.59
N HIS A 331 -0.35 -12.22 5.77
CA HIS A 331 1.05 -12.22 6.18
C HIS A 331 1.47 -10.87 6.73
N LEU A 332 0.88 -9.79 6.23
CA LEU A 332 1.20 -8.42 6.62
C LEU A 332 -0.06 -7.66 7.04
N LEU A 333 0.04 -6.95 8.17
CA LEU A 333 -0.91 -5.93 8.55
C LEU A 333 -0.42 -4.56 8.12
N CYS A 334 -1.32 -3.75 7.56
CA CYS A 334 -1.06 -2.39 7.06
C CYS A 334 -1.90 -1.37 7.84
N SER A 335 -1.71 -1.33 9.16
CA SER A 335 -2.04 -0.23 10.07
C SER A 335 -1.62 -0.60 11.50
N GLY A 336 -1.14 0.39 12.26
CA GLY A 336 -0.43 0.21 13.52
C GLY A 336 -1.23 -0.27 14.74
N ALA A 337 -2.34 -1.00 14.57
CA ALA A 337 -3.08 -1.57 15.70
C ALA A 337 -2.45 -2.88 16.24
N TYR A 338 -1.12 -3.02 16.17
CA TYR A 338 -0.46 -4.14 16.83
C TYR A 338 -0.34 -3.85 18.33
N ALA A 339 -1.20 -4.50 19.11
CA ALA A 339 -0.93 -4.77 20.52
C ALA A 339 -0.02 -6.02 20.59
N PRO A 340 1.16 -5.96 21.24
CA PRO A 340 1.92 -7.16 21.53
C PRO A 340 1.13 -8.00 22.55
N GLY A 341 0.37 -8.99 22.05
CA GLY A 341 -0.46 -9.85 22.89
C GLY A 341 -1.72 -10.41 22.25
N LEU A 342 -1.65 -10.92 21.01
CA LEU A 342 -2.61 -11.96 20.58
C LEU A 342 -2.50 -13.09 21.62
N GLN A 343 -3.55 -13.27 22.43
CA GLN A 343 -3.56 -14.10 23.64
C GLN A 343 -3.66 -15.59 23.34
#